data_AF-A0A1U9NG51-F1
#
_entry.id   AF-A0A1U9NG51-F1
#
_cell.length_a   1.000
_cell.length_b   1.000
_cell.length_c   1.000
_cell.angle_alpha   90.00
_cell.angle_beta   90.00
_cell.angle_gamma   90.00
#
_symmetry.space_group_name_H-M   'P 1'
#
loop_
_entity.id
_entity.type
_entity.pdbx_description
1 polymer ?
#
loop_
_entity_poly.entity_id
_entity_poly.type
_entity_poly.pdbx_seq_one_letter_code
_entity_poly.pdbx_strand_id
1 'polypeptide(L)'
;MKPENANKTDDLRDIEPAQAVACLEKLLQDQLNHVHQDDDARSSRTTTEAAYVAEFIAENKVLERDEFNDSRQRILNLYRRISAAMFAQKEKTLRQLTKVSKGHKAVSKYNESTKNYR
;
A
#
# COMPACT_ATOMS: atom_id res chain seq x y z
N MET A 1 -20.18 18.35 19.05
CA MET A 1 -19.62 16.98 19.04
C MET A 1 -18.42 16.98 18.12
N LYS A 2 -17.21 16.92 18.70
CA LYS A 2 -15.96 16.74 17.93
C LYS A 2 -15.80 15.24 17.64
N PRO A 3 -15.27 14.83 16.48
CA PRO A 3 -14.88 13.44 16.30
C PRO A 3 -13.63 13.17 17.15
N GLU A 4 -13.75 12.28 18.12
CA GLU A 4 -12.63 11.64 18.82
C GLU A 4 -11.83 10.82 17.81
N ASN A 5 -10.88 11.46 17.14
CA ASN A 5 -9.77 10.77 16.49
C ASN A 5 -8.75 10.43 17.59
N ALA A 6 -9.10 9.42 18.40
CA ALA A 6 -8.18 8.83 19.35
C ALA A 6 -7.06 8.13 18.57
N ASN A 7 -5.86 8.65 18.76
CA ASN A 7 -4.59 8.17 18.26
C ASN A 7 -4.38 6.72 18.75
N LYS A 8 -4.72 5.71 17.94
CA LYS A 8 -4.54 4.29 18.29
C LYS A 8 -3.08 3.82 18.33
N THR A 9 -2.13 4.71 18.05
CA THR A 9 -0.71 4.42 17.92
C THR A 9 0.14 4.90 19.11
N ASP A 10 -0.45 5.57 20.11
CA ASP A 10 0.33 6.10 21.26
C ASP A 10 0.67 5.05 22.34
N ASP A 11 0.09 3.86 22.31
CA ASP A 11 0.27 2.83 23.35
C ASP A 11 0.81 1.48 22.82
N LEU A 12 1.78 1.53 21.90
CA LEU A 12 2.50 0.31 21.48
C LEU A 12 3.41 -0.27 22.58
N ARG A 13 3.67 0.49 23.66
CA ARG A 13 4.60 0.11 24.73
C ARG A 13 4.12 -1.06 25.59
N ASP A 14 2.80 -1.25 25.68
CA ASP A 14 2.16 -2.29 26.50
C ASP A 14 1.57 -3.44 25.66
N ILE A 15 1.84 -3.47 24.35
CA ILE A 15 1.34 -4.54 23.48
C ILE A 15 2.21 -5.78 23.62
N GLU A 16 1.57 -6.89 23.98
CA GLU A 16 2.19 -8.21 23.99
C GLU A 16 2.76 -8.57 22.60
N PRO A 17 3.99 -9.13 22.51
CA PRO A 17 4.63 -9.43 21.23
C PRO A 17 3.75 -10.22 20.23
N ALA A 18 2.98 -11.20 20.73
CA ALA A 18 2.05 -11.97 19.91
C ALA A 18 0.91 -11.13 19.33
N GLN A 19 0.41 -10.14 20.09
CA GLN A 19 -0.62 -9.22 19.63
C GLN A 19 -0.07 -8.25 18.59
N ALA A 20 1.17 -7.76 18.76
CA ALA A 20 1.84 -6.92 17.77
C ALA A 20 1.99 -7.67 16.42
N VAL A 21 2.45 -8.93 16.46
CA VAL A 21 2.60 -9.76 15.26
C VAL A 21 1.26 -10.01 14.56
N ALA A 22 0.22 -10.36 15.31
CA ALA A 22 -1.12 -10.56 14.75
C ALA A 22 -1.71 -9.25 14.17
N CYS A 23 -1.45 -8.12 14.84
CA CYS A 23 -1.83 -6.81 14.35
C CYS A 23 -1.16 -6.48 13.02
N LEU A 24 0.15 -6.72 12.90
CA LEU A 24 0.89 -6.51 11.66
C LEU A 24 0.38 -7.39 10.52
N GLU A 25 0.18 -8.69 10.75
CA GLU A 25 -0.37 -9.60 9.74
C GLU A 25 -1.73 -9.11 9.21
N LYS A 26 -2.61 -8.64 10.11
CA LYS A 26 -3.91 -8.09 9.74
C LYS A 26 -3.76 -6.82 8.91
N LEU A 27 -2.95 -5.86 9.36
CA LEU A 27 -2.74 -4.59 8.65
C LEU A 27 -2.17 -4.82 7.24
N LEU A 28 -1.22 -5.74 7.09
CA LEU A 28 -0.66 -6.10 5.79
C LEU A 28 -1.69 -6.80 4.88
N GLN A 29 -2.54 -7.66 5.44
CA GLN A 29 -3.61 -8.29 4.69
C GLN A 29 -4.67 -7.28 4.23
N ASP A 30 -5.02 -6.31 5.08
CA ASP A 30 -5.92 -5.21 4.74
C ASP A 30 -5.30 -4.29 3.67
N GLN A 31 -4.01 -3.96 3.77
CA GLN A 31 -3.29 -3.21 2.75
C GLN A 31 -3.30 -3.92 1.40
N LEU A 32 -3.06 -5.24 1.38
CA LEU A 32 -3.13 -6.03 0.15
C LEU A 32 -4.53 -5.97 -0.48
N ASN A 33 -5.58 -6.05 0.34
CA ASN A 33 -6.95 -5.92 -0.13
C ASN A 33 -7.23 -4.54 -0.74
N HIS A 34 -6.73 -3.46 -0.12
CA HIS A 34 -6.88 -2.11 -0.64
C HIS A 34 -6.16 -1.88 -1.97
N VAL A 35 -4.94 -2.43 -2.12
CA VAL A 35 -4.21 -2.38 -3.41
C VAL A 35 -5.00 -3.09 -4.52
N HIS A 36 -5.67 -4.20 -4.21
CA HIS A 36 -6.52 -4.89 -5.18
C HIS A 36 -7.82 -4.14 -5.51
N GLN A 37 -8.31 -3.30 -4.61
CA GLN A 37 -9.55 -2.54 -4.77
C GLN A 37 -9.35 -1.15 -5.41
N ASP A 38 -8.11 -0.79 -5.78
CA ASP A 38 -7.74 0.56 -6.25
C ASP A 38 -8.15 1.66 -5.22
N ASP A 39 -8.16 1.34 -3.90
CA ASP A 39 -8.52 2.27 -2.80
C ASP A 39 -7.28 2.92 -2.18
N ASP A 40 -6.74 3.93 -2.88
CA ASP A 40 -5.49 4.61 -2.53
C ASP A 40 -5.54 5.35 -1.18
N ALA A 41 -6.71 5.92 -0.84
CA ALA A 41 -6.87 6.70 0.39
C ALA A 41 -6.79 5.81 1.63
N ARG A 42 -7.49 4.66 1.64
CA ARG A 42 -7.44 3.71 2.76
C ARG A 42 -6.12 2.97 2.83
N SER A 43 -5.51 2.68 1.67
CA SER A 43 -4.17 2.11 1.58
C SER A 43 -3.12 2.97 2.32
N SER A 44 -3.20 4.29 2.22
CA SER A 44 -2.22 5.19 2.85
C SER A 44 -2.21 5.13 4.38
N ARG A 45 -3.39 5.08 5.02
CA ARG A 45 -3.52 5.01 6.48
C ARG A 45 -3.04 3.66 7.02
N THR A 46 -3.46 2.57 6.40
CA THR A 46 -3.07 1.20 6.79
C THR A 46 -1.56 1.00 6.61
N THR A 47 -0.95 1.61 5.59
CA THR A 47 0.51 1.54 5.37
C THR A 47 1.28 2.19 6.52
N THR A 48 0.87 3.37 6.97
CA THR A 48 1.51 4.08 8.09
C THR A 48 1.37 3.30 9.39
N GLU A 49 0.17 2.79 9.69
CA GLU A 49 -0.08 1.98 10.89
C GLU A 49 0.75 0.68 10.86
N ALA A 50 0.84 0.00 9.71
CA ALA A 50 1.66 -1.20 9.55
C ALA A 50 3.15 -0.92 9.75
N ALA A 51 3.65 0.24 9.29
CA ALA A 51 5.04 0.62 9.46
C ALA A 51 5.42 0.80 10.93
N TYR A 52 4.59 1.48 11.72
CA TYR A 52 4.82 1.64 13.16
C TYR A 52 4.87 0.32 13.92
N VAL A 53 3.93 -0.60 13.62
CA VAL A 53 3.91 -1.92 14.26
C VAL A 53 5.13 -2.75 13.82
N ALA A 54 5.53 -2.68 12.55
CA ALA A 54 6.72 -3.36 12.05
C ALA A 54 8.01 -2.85 12.71
N GLU A 55 8.13 -1.53 12.92
CA GLU A 55 9.27 -0.92 13.62
C GLU A 55 9.35 -1.41 15.07
N PHE A 56 8.24 -1.37 15.82
CA PHE A 56 8.17 -1.93 17.17
C PHE A 56 8.60 -3.41 17.22
N ILE A 57 8.10 -4.23 16.30
CA ILE A 57 8.44 -5.65 16.19
C ILE A 57 9.94 -5.84 15.93
N ALA A 58 10.54 -5.00 15.07
CA ALA A 58 11.95 -5.06 14.70
C ALA A 58 12.85 -4.62 15.85
N GLU A 59 12.55 -3.49 16.49
CA GLU A 59 13.30 -2.96 17.64
C GLU A 59 13.36 -3.96 18.80
N ASN A 60 12.24 -4.67 19.04
CA ASN A 60 12.12 -5.68 20.09
C ASN A 60 12.53 -7.09 19.64
N LYS A 61 13.04 -7.23 18.41
CA LYS A 61 13.48 -8.51 17.80
C LYS A 61 12.44 -9.61 17.93
N VAL A 62 11.16 -9.27 17.85
CA VAL A 62 10.06 -10.20 18.13
C VAL A 62 10.07 -11.37 17.13
N LEU A 63 10.25 -11.08 15.84
CA LEU A 63 10.29 -12.12 14.79
C LEU A 63 11.62 -12.90 14.72
N GLU A 64 12.59 -12.59 15.57
CA GLU A 64 13.80 -13.42 15.73
C GLU A 64 13.56 -14.61 16.66
N ARG A 65 12.52 -14.56 17.50
CA ARG A 65 12.19 -15.65 18.43
C ARG A 65 11.56 -16.82 17.70
N ASP A 66 11.89 -18.04 18.13
CA ASP A 66 11.50 -19.28 17.44
C ASP A 66 9.98 -19.47 17.37
N GLU A 67 9.24 -19.04 18.38
CA GLU A 67 7.78 -19.13 18.42
C GLU A 67 7.07 -18.34 17.31
N PHE A 68 7.76 -17.38 16.67
CA PHE A 68 7.21 -16.55 15.61
C PHE A 68 7.71 -16.91 14.21
N ASN A 69 8.39 -18.05 14.02
CA ASN A 69 8.95 -18.43 12.72
C ASN A 69 7.89 -18.52 11.61
N ASP A 70 6.74 -19.12 11.91
CA ASP A 70 5.64 -19.21 10.95
C ASP A 70 5.06 -17.83 10.60
N SER A 71 4.88 -16.98 11.60
CA SER A 71 4.40 -15.60 11.42
C SER A 71 5.37 -14.78 10.59
N ARG A 72 6.67 -14.93 10.82
CA ARG A 72 7.73 -14.30 10.01
C ARG A 72 7.60 -14.68 8.54
N GLN A 73 7.38 -15.96 8.22
CA GLN A 73 7.19 -16.38 6.82
C GLN A 73 5.92 -15.80 6.20
N ARG A 74 4.81 -15.75 6.96
CA ARG A 74 3.55 -15.15 6.50
C ARG A 74 3.69 -13.65 6.24
N ILE A 75 4.30 -12.90 7.15
CA ILE A 75 4.56 -11.46 7.01
C ILE A 75 5.44 -11.19 5.77
N LEU A 76 6.53 -11.94 5.58
CA LEU A 76 7.38 -11.80 4.40
C LEU A 76 6.62 -12.11 3.09
N ASN A 77 5.74 -13.11 3.10
CA ASN A 77 4.90 -13.43 1.96
C ASN A 77 3.92 -12.28 1.65
N LEU A 78 3.28 -11.70 2.67
CA LEU A 78 2.38 -10.55 2.50
C LEU A 78 3.10 -9.36 1.87
N TYR A 79 4.29 -8.98 2.33
CA TYR A 79 5.08 -7.90 1.72
C TYR A 79 5.41 -8.17 0.24
N ARG A 80 5.76 -9.41 -0.12
CA ARG A 80 6.01 -9.80 -1.51
C ARG A 80 4.75 -9.66 -2.37
N ARG A 81 3.60 -10.10 -1.85
CA ARG A 81 2.30 -10.00 -2.54
C ARG A 81 1.88 -8.55 -2.74
N ILE A 82 2.01 -7.71 -1.72
CA ILE A 82 1.74 -6.27 -1.80
C ILE A 82 2.61 -5.63 -2.88
N SER A 83 3.92 -5.91 -2.85
CA SER A 83 4.87 -5.37 -3.84
C SER A 83 4.50 -5.79 -5.27
N ALA A 84 4.15 -7.06 -5.48
CA ALA A 84 3.72 -7.56 -6.78
C ALA A 84 2.41 -6.91 -7.25
N ALA A 85 1.44 -6.74 -6.36
CA ALA A 85 0.16 -6.09 -6.67
C ALA A 85 0.36 -4.61 -7.06
N MET A 86 1.18 -3.87 -6.30
CA MET A 86 1.51 -2.48 -6.63
C MET A 86 2.26 -2.36 -7.97
N PHE A 87 3.16 -3.30 -8.27
CA PHE A 87 3.86 -3.32 -9.55
C PHE A 87 2.88 -3.53 -10.72
N ALA A 88 1.97 -4.50 -10.60
CA ALA A 88 0.94 -4.75 -11.61
C ALA A 88 0.03 -3.52 -11.82
N GLN A 89 -0.32 -2.81 -10.74
CA GLN A 89 -1.11 -1.58 -10.80
C GLN A 89 -0.36 -0.47 -11.55
N LYS A 90 0.93 -0.26 -11.26
CA LYS A 90 1.78 0.71 -11.99
C LYS A 90 1.86 0.38 -13.47
N GLU A 91 2.00 -0.89 -13.83
CA GLU A 91 2.04 -1.31 -15.22
C GLU A 91 0.72 -1.03 -15.95
N LYS A 92 -0.42 -1.31 -15.30
CA LYS A 92 -1.76 -0.97 -15.80
C LYS A 92 -1.89 0.54 -16.06
N THR A 93 -1.46 1.37 -15.11
CA THR A 93 -1.49 2.84 -15.24
C THR A 93 -0.62 3.34 -16.39
N LEU A 94 0.60 2.82 -16.53
CA LEU A 94 1.49 3.17 -17.66
C LEU A 94 0.88 2.83 -19.02
N ARG A 95 0.23 1.66 -19.13
CA ARG A 95 -0.48 1.25 -20.36
C ARG A 95 -1.64 2.20 -20.67
N GLN A 96 -2.39 2.64 -19.66
CA GLN A 96 -3.48 3.62 -19.82
C GLN A 96 -2.95 5.00 -20.25
N LEU A 97 -1.91 5.51 -19.60
CA LEU A 97 -1.26 6.78 -19.96
C LEU A 97 -0.75 6.76 -21.41
N THR A 98 -0.18 5.65 -21.84
CA THR A 98 0.27 5.47 -23.23
C THR A 98 -0.91 5.60 -24.22
N LYS A 99 -2.07 5.02 -23.89
CA LYS A 99 -3.28 5.16 -24.73
C LYS A 99 -3.77 6.60 -24.78
N VAL A 100 -3.82 7.29 -23.64
CA VAL A 100 -4.21 8.71 -23.56
C VAL A 100 -3.27 9.58 -24.38
N SER A 101 -1.95 9.37 -24.25
CA SER A 101 -0.94 10.11 -25.02
C SER A 101 -1.10 9.90 -26.53
N LYS A 102 -1.37 8.67 -26.98
CA LYS A 102 -1.67 8.37 -28.39
C LYS A 102 -2.93 9.10 -28.87
N GLY A 103 -3.99 9.08 -28.06
CA GLY A 103 -5.23 9.82 -28.35
C GLY A 103 -5.00 11.32 -28.47
N HIS A 104 -4.28 11.91 -27.52
CA HIS A 104 -3.90 13.33 -27.55
C HIS A 104 -3.13 13.66 -28.83
N LYS A 105 -2.08 12.90 -29.17
CA LYS A 105 -1.32 13.10 -30.42
C LYS A 105 -2.20 13.01 -31.66
N ALA A 106 -3.16 12.10 -31.70
CA ALA A 106 -4.08 11.98 -32.82
C ALA A 106 -4.99 13.23 -32.95
N VAL A 107 -5.51 13.73 -31.83
CA VAL A 107 -6.34 14.95 -31.80
C VAL A 107 -5.52 16.19 -32.18
N SER A 108 -4.30 16.34 -31.65
CA SER A 108 -3.43 17.50 -31.96
C SER A 108 -3.15 17.64 -33.45
N LYS A 109 -3.01 16.54 -34.20
CA LYS A 109 -2.84 16.58 -35.66
C LYS A 109 -3.99 17.28 -36.39
N TYR A 110 -5.24 17.12 -35.92
CA TYR A 110 -6.39 17.83 -36.51
C TYR A 110 -6.31 19.35 -36.26
N ASN A 111 -5.84 19.77 -35.07
CA ASN A 111 -5.64 21.19 -34.74
C ASN A 111 -4.48 21.84 -35.50
N GLU A 112 -3.46 21.07 -35.89
CA GLU A 112 -2.36 21.57 -36.73
C GLU A 112 -2.80 21.67 -38.20
N SER A 113 -3.57 20.69 -38.70
CA SER A 113 -4.05 20.70 -40.09
C SER A 113 -5.01 21.85 -40.40
N THR A 114 -5.79 22.33 -39.41
CA THR A 114 -6.73 23.44 -39.58
C THR A 114 -6.07 24.82 -39.53
N LYS A 115 -4.85 24.94 -39.02
CA LYS A 115 -4.07 26.20 -39.04
C LYS A 115 -3.39 26.47 -40.38
N ASN A 116 -3.11 25.44 -41.19
CA ASN A 116 -2.46 25.60 -42.51
C ASN A 116 -3.45 25.96 -43.64
N TYR A 117 -4.74 26.11 -43.34
CA TYR A 117 -5.80 26.50 -44.28
C TYR A 117 -6.37 27.91 -44.00
N ARG A 118 -5.69 28.72 -43.18
CA ARG A 118 -5.99 30.14 -42.96
C ARG A 118 -4.79 30.98 -43.36
#